data_AF-A0A525CHF3-F1
#
_entry.id   AF-A0A525CHF3-F1
#
_cell.length_a   1.000
_cell.length_b   1.000
_cell.length_c   1.000
_cell.angle_alpha   90.00
_cell.angle_beta   90.00
_cell.angle_gamma   90.00
#
_symmetry.space_group_name_H-M   'P 1'
#
loop_
_entity.id
_entity.type
_entity.pdbx_description
1 polymer ?
#
loop_
_entity_poly.entity_id
_entity_poly.type
_entity_poly.pdbx_seq_one_letter_code
_entity_poly.pdbx_strand_id
1 'polypeptide(L)' 'MIYIDRMSIQLPNGFEKRGHNIARLVGEYLQSAKATKTASIDVLSVSGISASQNDSDESIANNIAESIIQQSIG' A
#
# COMPACT_ATOMS: atom_id res chain seq x y z
N MET A 1 -2.57 -13.05 8.83
CA MET A 1 -1.89 -11.83 9.33
C MET A 1 -0.69 -11.53 8.44
N ILE A 2 -0.61 -10.34 7.84
CA ILE A 2 0.50 -9.98 6.95
C ILE A 2 1.56 -9.24 7.77
N TYR A 3 2.81 -9.64 7.64
CA TYR A 3 3.98 -9.00 8.24
C TYR A 3 4.89 -8.49 7.12
N ILE A 4 5.25 -7.21 7.17
CA ILE A 4 6.09 -6.55 6.17
C ILE A 4 7.21 -5.81 6.91
N ASP A 5 8.45 -6.22 6.71
CA ASP A 5 9.62 -5.60 7.35
C ASP A 5 9.98 -4.25 6.70
N ARG A 6 9.96 -4.21 5.37
CA ARG A 6 10.22 -2.99 4.60
C ARG A 6 9.29 -2.90 3.40
N MET A 7 8.57 -1.78 3.31
CA MET A 7 7.71 -1.45 2.19
C MET A 7 8.27 -0.26 1.41
N SER A 8 8.36 -0.41 0.09
CA SER A 8 8.69 0.65 -0.84
C SER A 8 7.52 0.88 -1.79
N ILE A 9 7.00 2.11 -1.80
CA ILE A 9 5.89 2.51 -2.66
C ILE A 9 6.42 3.55 -3.64
N GLN A 10 6.30 3.27 -4.94
CA GLN A 10 6.66 4.23 -5.97
C GLN A 10 5.42 4.96 -6.47
N LEU A 11 5.27 6.21 -6.05
CA LEU A 11 4.18 7.08 -6.50
C LEU A 11 4.57 7.88 -7.74
N PRO A 12 3.59 8.35 -8.54
CA PRO A 12 3.84 9.29 -9.62
C PRO A 12 4.47 10.60 -9.13
N ASN A 13 5.08 11.35 -10.04
CA ASN A 13 5.61 12.69 -9.75
C ASN A 13 4.48 13.62 -9.25
N GLY A 14 4.80 14.49 -8.29
CA GLY A 14 3.86 15.43 -7.68
C GLY A 14 3.23 14.94 -6.37
N PHE A 15 3.55 13.71 -5.93
CA PHE A 15 3.10 13.15 -4.66
C PHE A 15 4.18 13.17 -3.57
N GLU A 16 5.30 13.85 -3.77
CA GLU A 16 6.47 13.81 -2.88
C GLU A 16 6.12 14.26 -1.45
N LYS A 17 5.23 15.25 -1.32
CA LYS A 17 4.75 15.76 -0.02
C LYS A 17 3.69 14.87 0.63
N ARG A 18 2.99 14.06 -0.16
CA ARG A 18 1.86 13.21 0.27
C ARG A 18 2.29 11.77 0.53
N GLY A 19 3.41 11.34 -0.06
CA GLY A 19 3.85 9.95 -0.06
C GLY A 19 4.02 9.33 1.32
N HIS A 20 4.51 10.10 2.30
CA HIS A 20 4.60 9.62 3.68
C HIS A 20 3.23 9.34 4.30
N ASN A 21 2.25 10.21 4.09
CA ASN A 21 0.89 10.02 4.61
C ASN A 21 0.19 8.85 3.93
N ILE A 22 0.33 8.74 2.60
CA ILE A 22 -0.18 7.62 1.82
C ILE A 22 0.41 6.30 2.32
N ALA A 23 1.73 6.22 2.53
CA ALA A 23 2.38 5.01 3.03
C ALA A 23 1.90 4.60 4.43
N ARG A 24 1.68 5.58 5.32
CA ARG A 24 1.08 5.32 6.65
C ARG A 24 -0.32 4.72 6.51
N LEU A 25 -1.19 5.34 5.71
CA LEU A 25 -2.55 4.88 5.48
C LEU A 25 -2.59 3.47 4.86
N VAL A 26 -1.66 3.15 3.96
CA VAL A 26 -1.52 1.78 3.42
C VAL A 26 -1.28 0.78 4.54
N GLY A 27 -0.37 1.09 5.46
CA GLY A 27 -0.10 0.22 6.62
C GLY A 27 -1.34 0.03 7.51
N GLU A 28 -2.09 1.10 7.75
CA GLU A 28 -3.35 1.05 8.52
C GLU A 28 -4.40 0.17 7.83
N TYR A 29 -4.56 0.31 6.51
CA TYR A 29 -5.48 -0.53 5.75
C TYR A 29 -5.06 -2.01 5.78
N LEU A 30 -3.77 -2.31 5.58
CA LEU A 30 -3.26 -3.68 5.65
C LEU A 30 -3.42 -4.31 7.05
N GLN A 31 -3.26 -3.53 8.10
CA GLN A 31 -3.50 -3.98 9.48
C GLN A 31 -5.00 -4.25 9.73
N SER A 32 -5.87 -3.40 9.20
CA SER A 32 -7.33 -3.55 9.33
C SER A 32 -7.88 -4.70 8.49
N ALA A 33 -7.22 -5.03 7.38
CA ALA A 33 -7.55 -6.16 6.54
C ALA A 33 -7.29 -7.46 7.31
N LYS A 34 -8.37 -8.16 7.67
CA LYS A 34 -8.31 -9.51 8.24
C LYS A 34 -7.82 -10.49 7.18
N ALA A 35 -6.51 -10.52 6.94
CA ALA A 35 -5.90 -11.49 6.05
C ALA A 35 -6.07 -12.90 6.64
N THR A 36 -6.85 -13.72 5.96
CA THR A 36 -7.18 -15.11 6.31
C THR A 36 -5.94 -16.01 6.33
N LYS A 37 -4.86 -15.58 5.66
CA LYS A 37 -3.57 -16.26 5.61
C LYS A 37 -2.49 -15.41 6.27
N THR A 38 -1.47 -16.06 6.82
CA THR A 38 -0.28 -15.40 7.33
C THR A 38 0.77 -15.37 6.24
N ALA A 39 1.30 -14.18 5.95
CA ALA A 39 2.35 -13.96 4.96
C ALA A 39 3.44 -13.10 5.60
N SER A 40 4.70 -13.52 5.48
CA SER A 40 5.86 -12.73 5.88
C SER A 40 6.55 -12.25 4.60
N ILE A 41 6.70 -10.95 4.44
CA ILE A 41 7.29 -10.33 3.27
C ILE A 41 8.45 -9.45 3.73
N ASP A 42 9.68 -9.88 3.46
CA ASP A 42 10.88 -9.13 3.86
C ASP A 42 10.96 -7.78 3.13
N VAL A 43 10.71 -7.78 1.82
CA VAL A 43 10.68 -6.56 0.99
C VAL A 43 9.48 -6.59 0.05
N LEU A 44 8.61 -5.60 0.19
CA LEU A 44 7.48 -5.37 -0.72
C LEU A 44 7.72 -4.11 -1.55
N SER A 45 7.73 -4.28 -2.88
CA SER A 45 7.81 -3.16 -3.83
C SER A 45 6.52 -3.05 -4.61
N VAL A 46 5.81 -1.93 -4.48
CA VAL A 46 4.60 -1.65 -5.25
C VAL A 46 4.92 -0.60 -6.31
N SER A 47 4.82 -1.01 -7.57
CA SER A 47 5.05 -0.18 -8.76
C SER A 47 3.81 -0.10 -9.64
N GLY A 48 3.74 0.88 -10.54
CA GLY A 48 2.63 1.00 -11.49
C GLY A 48 1.34 1.55 -10.88
N ILE A 49 1.45 2.28 -9.76
CA ILE A 49 0.31 2.93 -9.12
C ILE A 49 -0.17 4.07 -10.02
N SER A 50 -1.39 3.96 -10.51
CA SER A 50 -2.09 5.07 -11.17
C SER A 50 -2.82 5.88 -10.11
N ALA A 51 -2.47 7.14 -9.97
CA ALA A 51 -3.11 8.08 -9.05
C ALA A 51 -3.22 9.46 -9.72
N SER A 52 -4.38 10.09 -9.61
CA SER A 52 -4.60 11.48 -10.01
C SER A 52 -4.31 12.42 -8.86
N GLN A 53 -3.79 13.62 -9.12
CA GLN A 53 -3.54 14.60 -8.05
C GLN A 53 -4.81 15.00 -7.29
N ASN A 54 -5.98 14.83 -7.91
CA ASN A 54 -7.27 15.09 -7.29
C ASN A 54 -7.76 13.95 -6.40
N ASP A 55 -7.15 12.77 -6.46
CA ASP A 55 -7.51 11.65 -5.59
C ASP A 55 -7.08 11.97 -4.16
N SER A 56 -7.85 11.51 -3.18
CA SER A 56 -7.49 11.67 -1.77
C SER A 56 -6.40 10.67 -1.36
N ASP A 57 -5.66 10.99 -0.30
CA ASP A 57 -4.62 10.08 0.20
C ASP A 57 -5.21 8.73 0.62
N GLU A 58 -6.41 8.76 1.20
CA GLU A 58 -7.15 7.57 1.62
C GLU A 58 -7.51 6.68 0.44
N SER A 59 -8.01 7.26 -0.65
CA SER A 59 -8.38 6.49 -1.84
C SER A 59 -7.17 5.83 -2.49
N ILE A 60 -6.06 6.58 -2.62
CA ILE A 60 -4.80 6.04 -3.15
C ILE A 60 -4.28 4.91 -2.25
N ALA A 61 -4.25 5.13 -0.94
CA ALA A 61 -3.77 4.14 0.01
C ALA A 61 -4.64 2.88 0.04
N ASN A 62 -5.97 3.01 -0.04
CA ASN A 62 -6.88 1.87 -0.12
C ASN A 62 -6.60 1.02 -1.37
N ASN A 63 -6.48 1.66 -2.53
CA ASN A 63 -6.19 0.97 -3.80
C ASN A 63 -4.85 0.21 -3.75
N ILE A 64 -3.82 0.82 -3.15
CA ILE A 64 -2.51 0.18 -2.96
C ILE A 64 -2.65 -1.04 -2.03
N ALA A 65 -3.31 -0.88 -0.88
CA ALA A 65 -3.49 -1.95 0.08
C ALA A 65 -4.26 -3.15 -0.52
N GLU A 66 -5.33 -2.89 -1.27
CA GLU A 66 -6.08 -3.93 -1.98
C GLU A 66 -5.20 -4.69 -2.98
N SER A 67 -4.37 -3.99 -3.75
CA SER A 67 -3.45 -4.62 -4.70
C SER A 67 -2.43 -5.53 -3.99
N ILE A 68 -1.89 -5.10 -2.86
CA ILE A 68 -0.95 -5.89 -2.05
C ILE A 68 -1.64 -7.16 -1.52
N ILE A 69 -2.86 -7.02 -0.99
CA ILE A 69 -3.63 -8.14 -0.46
C ILE A 69 -3.90 -9.17 -1.56
N GLN A 70 -4.29 -8.72 -2.76
CA GLN A 70 -4.51 -9.60 -3.90
C GLN A 70 -3.22 -10.36 -4.31
N GLN A 71 -2.08 -9.67 -4.37
CA GLN A 71 -0.79 -10.29 -4.67
C GLN A 71 -0.33 -11.29 -3.60
N SER A 72 -0.68 -11.04 -2.34
CA SER A 72 -0.25 -11.86 -1.20
C SER A 72 -1.11 -13.12 -0.98
N ILE A 73 -2.30 -13.18 -1.57
CA ILE A 73 -3.24 -14.32 -1.45
C ILE A 73 -3.20 -15.23 -2.67
N GLY A 74 -2.73 -14.71 -3.82
CA GLY A 74 -2.53 -15.43 -5.08
C GLY A 74 -1.46 -16.52 -5.02
#